data_AF-A0A9D8PW03-F1
#
_entry.id   AF-A0A9D8PW03-F1
#
_cell.length_a   1.000
_cell.length_b   1.000
_cell.length_c   1.000
_cell.angle_alpha   90.00
_cell.angle_beta   90.00
_cell.angle_gamma   90.00
#
_symmetry.space_group_name_H-M   'P 1'
#
loop_
_entity.id
_entity.type
_entity.pdbx_description
1 polymer ?
#
loop_
_entity_poly.entity_id
_entity_poly.type
_entity_poly.pdbx_seq_one_letter_code
_entity_poly.pdbx_strand_id
1 'polypeptide(L)' 'ALYEDADIAAAQPIIPRWKEVFLNAVPRPSAPTKVKYNEVSNQFWTAVHKTLSGTGSAADNLAALEISLTKLKGSGW' A
#
# COMPACT_ATOMS: atom_id res chain seq x y z
N ALA A 1 -17.79 -13.14 16.31
CA ALA A 1 -18.75 -13.93 15.51
C ALA A 1 -18.16 -14.28 14.14
N LEU A 2 -18.07 -13.36 13.15
CA LEU A 2 -17.65 -13.70 11.76
C LEU A 2 -16.41 -14.61 11.62
N TYR A 3 -15.30 -14.29 12.27
CA TYR A 3 -14.04 -15.02 12.10
C TYR A 3 -13.90 -16.31 12.94
N GLU A 4 -14.82 -16.54 13.87
CA GLU A 4 -14.81 -17.65 14.83
C GLU A 4 -16.01 -18.58 14.65
N ASP A 5 -16.87 -18.27 13.68
CA ASP A 5 -18.10 -18.98 13.41
C ASP A 5 -17.81 -20.30 12.67
N ALA A 6 -18.25 -21.42 13.26
CA ALA A 6 -17.97 -22.76 12.76
C ALA A 6 -18.69 -23.05 11.44
N ASP A 7 -19.90 -22.54 11.26
CA ASP A 7 -20.68 -22.73 10.03
C ASP A 7 -20.04 -21.94 8.88
N ILE A 8 -19.55 -20.72 9.16
CA ILE A 8 -18.79 -19.92 8.20
C ILE A 8 -17.43 -20.55 7.89
N ALA A 9 -16.72 -21.09 8.90
CA ALA A 9 -15.45 -21.77 8.67
C ALA A 9 -15.61 -23.02 7.80
N ALA A 10 -16.72 -23.75 7.96
CA ALA A 10 -17.05 -24.90 7.12
C ALA A 10 -17.44 -24.49 5.70
N ALA A 11 -18.28 -23.47 5.54
CA ALA A 11 -18.77 -23.02 4.24
C ALA A 11 -17.71 -22.22 3.44
N GLN A 12 -16.86 -21.45 4.13
CA GLN A 12 -15.87 -20.54 3.54
C GLN A 12 -14.55 -20.55 4.38
N PRO A 13 -13.69 -21.58 4.22
CA PRO A 13 -12.48 -21.76 5.03
C PRO A 13 -11.46 -20.61 4.97
N ILE A 14 -11.59 -19.70 4.01
CA ILE A 14 -10.74 -18.51 3.87
C ILE A 14 -11.10 -17.41 4.88
N ILE A 15 -12.37 -17.33 5.34
CA ILE A 15 -12.86 -16.24 6.18
C ILE A 15 -12.12 -16.19 7.52
N PRO A 16 -11.98 -17.29 8.30
CA PRO A 16 -11.21 -17.27 9.55
C PRO A 16 -9.76 -16.81 9.35
N ARG A 17 -9.14 -17.17 8.21
CA ARG A 17 -7.76 -16.79 7.89
C ARG A 17 -7.59 -15.30 7.63
N TRP A 18 -8.66 -14.59 7.29
CA TRP A 18 -8.62 -13.15 7.06
C TRP A 18 -8.61 -12.31 8.35
N LYS A 19 -8.93 -12.88 9.53
CA LYS A 19 -8.95 -12.14 10.79
C LYS A 19 -7.65 -11.38 11.01
N GLU A 20 -6.53 -12.09 10.99
CA GLU A 20 -5.20 -11.50 11.17
C GLU A 20 -4.83 -10.54 10.04
N VAL A 21 -5.27 -10.83 8.80
CA VAL A 21 -5.02 -9.94 7.65
C VAL A 21 -5.71 -8.59 7.86
N PHE A 22 -6.98 -8.57 8.26
CA PHE A 22 -7.74 -7.33 8.44
C PHE A 22 -7.36 -6.57 9.71
N LEU A 23 -7.00 -7.26 10.80
CA LEU A 23 -6.50 -6.61 12.01
C LEU A 23 -5.18 -5.85 11.77
N ASN A 24 -4.37 -6.31 10.80
CA ASN A 24 -3.08 -5.71 10.46
C ASN A 24 -3.08 -4.98 9.11
N ALA A 25 -4.25 -4.82 8.47
CA ALA A 25 -4.34 -4.20 7.16
C ALA A 25 -4.07 -2.68 7.24
N VAL A 26 -3.25 -2.18 6.33
CA VAL A 26 -3.07 -0.75 6.13
C VAL A 26 -3.88 -0.32 4.90
N PRO A 27 -4.79 0.68 5.02
CA PRO A 27 -5.51 1.18 3.87
C PRO A 27 -4.55 1.87 2.90
N ARG A 28 -4.84 1.76 1.60
CA ARG A 28 -4.11 2.53 0.58
C ARG A 28 -4.32 4.03 0.84
N PRO A 29 -3.33 4.90 0.56
CA PRO A 29 -3.37 6.31 0.94
C PRO A 29 -4.29 7.17 0.04
N SER A 30 -5.39 6.65 -0.49
CA SER A 30 -6.31 7.41 -1.36
C SER A 30 -7.00 8.57 -0.64
N ALA A 31 -7.44 8.36 0.61
CA ALA A 31 -8.05 9.40 1.42
C ALA A 31 -7.11 10.61 1.67
N PRO A 32 -5.86 10.42 2.13
CA PRO A 32 -4.95 11.55 2.33
C PRO A 32 -4.47 12.17 1.01
N THR A 33 -4.29 11.39 -0.07
CA THR A 33 -3.70 11.87 -1.34
C THR A 33 -4.71 12.36 -2.37
N LYS A 34 -6.02 12.20 -2.11
CA LYS A 34 -7.13 12.76 -2.88
C LYS A 34 -6.98 12.52 -4.38
N VAL A 35 -7.11 13.58 -5.19
CA VAL A 35 -7.05 13.54 -6.65
C VAL A 35 -5.69 13.12 -7.18
N LYS A 36 -4.62 13.24 -6.37
CA LYS A 36 -3.24 12.85 -6.74
C LYS A 36 -2.89 11.40 -6.39
N TYR A 37 -3.85 10.59 -5.93
CA TYR A 37 -3.58 9.21 -5.51
C TYR A 37 -2.94 8.36 -6.62
N ASN A 38 -3.38 8.53 -7.88
CA ASN A 38 -2.86 7.75 -8.99
C ASN A 38 -1.37 8.08 -9.26
N GLU A 39 -1.00 9.36 -9.21
CA GLU A 39 0.37 9.83 -9.36
C GLU A 39 1.25 9.35 -8.19
N VAL A 40 0.76 9.43 -6.95
CA VAL A 40 1.46 8.89 -5.78
C VAL A 40 1.72 7.39 -5.95
N SER A 41 0.69 6.63 -6.33
CA SER A 41 0.79 5.19 -6.54
C SER A 41 1.76 4.84 -7.66
N ASN A 42 1.77 5.61 -8.75
CA ASN A 42 2.69 5.41 -9.87
C ASN A 42 4.15 5.69 -9.45
N GLN A 43 4.41 6.78 -8.73
CA GLN A 43 5.75 7.10 -8.25
C GLN A 43 6.27 6.04 -7.27
N PHE A 44 5.43 5.60 -6.34
CA PHE A 44 5.78 4.53 -5.39
C PHE A 44 6.12 3.22 -6.12
N TRP A 45 5.24 2.76 -7.03
CA TRP A 45 5.50 1.57 -7.84
C TRP A 45 6.80 1.69 -8.64
N THR A 46 7.06 2.86 -9.23
CA THR A 46 8.27 3.10 -10.03
C THR A 46 9.54 2.97 -9.18
N ALA A 47 9.55 3.57 -7.98
CA ALA A 47 10.69 3.50 -7.07
C ALA A 47 10.94 2.06 -6.61
N VAL A 48 9.88 1.34 -6.22
CA VAL A 48 9.97 -0.08 -5.84
C VAL A 48 10.47 -0.93 -7.01
N HIS A 49 9.94 -0.72 -8.21
CA HIS A 49 10.36 -1.46 -9.39
C HIS A 49 11.85 -1.24 -9.68
N LYS A 50 12.34 0.01 -9.67
CA LYS A 50 13.76 0.33 -9.86
C LYS A 50 14.65 -0.39 -8.84
N THR A 51 14.24 -0.42 -7.57
CA THR A 51 14.98 -1.13 -6.52
C THR A 51 15.03 -2.63 -6.78
N LEU A 52 13.89 -3.24 -7.10
CA LEU A 52 13.81 -4.69 -7.35
C LEU A 52 14.48 -5.10 -8.67
N SER A 53 14.53 -4.21 -9.66
CA SER A 53 15.19 -4.43 -10.96
C SER A 53 16.70 -4.12 -10.94
N GLY A 54 17.27 -3.81 -9.77
CA GLY A 54 18.70 -3.51 -9.63
C GLY A 54 19.12 -2.16 -10.22
N THR A 55 18.17 -1.27 -10.50
CA THR A 55 18.43 0.09 -10.98
C THR A 55 18.55 1.04 -9.79
N GLY A 56 19.74 1.10 -9.20
CA GLY A 56 20.03 1.91 -8.00
C GLY A 56 19.69 1.21 -6.69
N SER A 57 20.15 1.77 -5.58
CA SER A 57 19.90 1.21 -4.25
C SER A 57 18.48 1.55 -3.76
N ALA A 58 17.98 0.78 -2.79
CA ALA A 58 16.73 1.11 -2.10
C ALA A 58 16.81 2.50 -1.44
N ALA A 59 17.95 2.84 -0.83
CA ALA A 59 18.14 4.13 -0.17
C ALA A 59 18.02 5.29 -1.17
N ASP A 60 18.72 5.21 -2.31
CA ASP A 60 18.70 6.28 -3.32
C ASP A 60 17.31 6.41 -3.97
N ASN A 61 16.69 5.29 -4.34
CA ASN A 61 15.38 5.29 -5.00
C ASN A 61 14.27 5.81 -4.08
N LEU A 62 14.30 5.47 -2.78
CA LEU A 62 13.32 5.98 -1.82
C LEU A 62 13.57 7.45 -1.45
N ALA A 63 14.83 7.90 -1.40
CA ALA A 63 15.15 9.33 -1.23
C ALA A 63 14.64 10.16 -2.42
N ALA A 64 14.84 9.66 -3.65
CA ALA A 64 14.30 10.30 -4.85
C ALA A 64 12.76 10.30 -4.89
N LEU A 65 12.13 9.23 -4.38
CA LEU A 65 10.68 9.16 -4.22
C LEU A 65 10.18 10.24 -3.25
N GLU A 66 10.83 10.40 -2.09
CA GLU A 66 10.44 11.43 -1.10
C GLU A 66 10.44 12.84 -1.70
N ILE A 67 11.49 13.19 -2.45
CA ILE A 67 11.58 14.47 -3.17
C ILE A 67 10.42 14.62 -4.15
N SER A 68 10.14 13.56 -4.92
CA SER A 68 9.09 13.56 -5.94
C SER A 68 7.69 13.70 -5.34
N LEU A 69 7.41 12.98 -4.25
CA LEU A 69 6.14 13.06 -3.52
C LEU A 69 5.98 14.41 -2.82
N THR A 70 7.05 14.99 -2.27
CA THR A 70 7.02 16.34 -1.66
C THR A 70 6.68 17.39 -2.71
N LYS A 71 7.28 17.30 -3.91
CA LYS A 71 6.95 18.16 -5.04
C LYS A 71 5.52 17.95 -5.52
N LEU A 72 5.08 16.69 -5.64
CA LEU A 72 3.71 16.36 -6.05
C LEU A 72 2.67 16.90 -5.06
N LYS A 73 2.94 16.78 -3.76
CA LYS A 73 2.11 17.35 -2.70
C LYS A 73 2.05 18.88 -2.81
N GLY A 74 3.17 19.58 -2.97
CA GLY A 74 3.15 21.06 -2.97
C GLY A 74 2.47 21.61 -1.70
N SER A 75 1.51 22.53 -1.84
CA SER A 75 0.72 23.03 -0.70
C SER A 75 -0.37 22.07 -0.22
N GLY A 76 -0.70 21.03 -0.98
CA GLY A 76 -1.75 20.07 -0.64
C GLY A 76 -1.92 18.97 -1.70
N TRP A 77 -2.39 17.81 -1.24
CA TRP A 77 -2.68 16.66 -2.10
C TRP A 77 -3.81 16.92 -3.10
#